data_AF-A0A944UGK7-F1
#
_entry.id   AF-A0A944UGK7-F1
#
_cell.length_a   1.000
_cell.length_b   1.000
_cell.length_c   1.000
_cell.angle_alpha   90.00
_cell.angle_beta   90.00
_cell.angle_gamma   90.00
#
_symmetry.space_group_name_H-M   'P 1'
#
loop_
_entity.id
_entity.type
_entity.pdbx_description
1 polymer ?
#
loop_
_entity_poly.entity_id
_entity_poly.type
_entity_poly.pdbx_seq_one_letter_code
_entity_poly.pdbx_strand_id
1 'polypeptide(L)'
;MLKLSQSNVKRYGIDMTPLIDVVFLLLIFFMLTFAIQGQGLAISLPQGTETEREKAEKDLIVKINQDDSLRLNDKQIMVDSLREALGEQLQSRSNKLVIIDSAPKVKY
;
A
#
# COMPACT_ATOMS: atom_id res chain seq x y z
N MET A 1 -3.14 8.38 -79.80
CA MET A 1 -2.16 8.21 -78.70
C MET A 1 -2.79 8.68 -77.41
N LEU A 2 -3.15 7.77 -76.50
CA LEU A 2 -3.64 8.13 -75.16
C LEU A 2 -2.44 8.48 -74.26
N LYS A 3 -2.38 9.71 -73.76
CA LYS A 3 -1.43 10.10 -72.70
C LYS A 3 -1.97 9.56 -71.38
N LEU A 4 -1.25 8.59 -70.81
CA LEU A 4 -1.51 8.07 -69.47
C LEU A 4 -1.24 9.18 -68.45
N SER A 5 -2.31 9.65 -67.80
CA SER A 5 -2.25 10.56 -66.67
C SER A 5 -1.57 9.84 -65.50
N GLN A 6 -0.33 10.21 -65.22
CA GLN A 6 0.45 9.73 -64.07
C GLN A 6 -0.32 10.04 -62.78
N SER A 7 -0.87 9.00 -62.15
CA SER A 7 -1.48 9.07 -60.83
C SER A 7 -0.41 9.45 -59.81
N ASN A 8 -0.54 10.63 -59.22
CA ASN A 8 0.30 11.07 -58.10
C ASN A 8 -0.02 10.19 -56.88
N VAL A 9 0.78 9.16 -56.64
CA VAL A 9 0.74 8.41 -55.38
C VAL A 9 1.28 9.33 -54.28
N LYS A 10 0.38 10.05 -53.60
CA LYS A 10 0.73 10.81 -52.39
C LYS A 10 1.18 9.83 -51.32
N ARG A 11 2.48 9.81 -51.04
CA ARG A 11 3.01 9.16 -49.84
C ARG A 11 2.68 10.05 -48.65
N TYR A 12 1.78 9.61 -47.79
CA TYR A 12 1.58 10.20 -46.47
C TYR A 12 2.75 9.76 -45.59
N GLY A 13 3.71 10.65 -45.37
CA GLY A 13 4.71 10.48 -44.31
C GLY A 13 4.07 10.82 -42.97
N ILE A 14 4.32 9.99 -41.96
CA ILE A 14 3.93 10.33 -40.59
C ILE A 14 4.97 11.32 -40.06
N ASP A 15 4.53 12.52 -39.69
CA ASP A 15 5.40 13.50 -39.04
C ASP A 15 5.67 13.06 -37.61
N MET A 16 6.92 12.75 -37.31
CA MET A 16 7.33 12.24 -35.99
C MET A 16 7.36 13.35 -34.93
N THR A 17 7.58 14.61 -35.32
CA THR A 17 7.67 15.75 -34.39
C THR A 17 6.44 15.91 -33.48
N PRO A 18 5.19 15.94 -33.98
CA PRO A 18 4.01 15.99 -33.09
C PRO A 18 3.83 14.71 -32.28
N LEU A 19 4.23 13.55 -32.80
CA LEU A 19 4.12 12.28 -32.08
C LEU A 19 5.09 12.22 -30.89
N ILE A 20 6.32 12.69 -31.11
CA ILE A 20 7.35 12.80 -30.08
C ILE A 20 6.85 13.69 -28.94
N ASP A 21 6.26 14.84 -29.25
CA ASP A 21 5.72 15.78 -28.24
C ASP A 21 4.65 15.13 -27.35
N VAL A 22 3.70 14.39 -27.95
CA VAL A 22 2.66 13.65 -27.20
C VAL A 22 3.29 12.59 -26.28
N VAL A 23 4.30 11.86 -26.75
CA VAL A 23 4.99 10.85 -25.93
C VAL A 23 5.76 11.50 -24.77
N PHE A 24 6.46 12.62 -25.02
CA PHE A 24 7.17 13.36 -23.97
C PHE A 24 6.21 13.91 -22.91
N LEU A 25 5.08 14.49 -23.32
CA LEU A 25 4.06 15.00 -22.40
C LEU A 25 3.48 13.88 -21.52
N LEU A 26 3.23 12.71 -22.09
CA LEU A 26 2.75 11.54 -21.34
C LEU A 26 3.78 11.06 -20.31
N LEU A 27 5.07 11.03 -20.67
CA LEU A 27 6.14 10.65 -19.73
C LEU A 27 6.26 11.63 -18.56
N ILE A 28 6.18 12.94 -18.82
CA ILE A 28 6.18 13.97 -17.76
C ILE A 28 4.97 13.82 -16.86
N PHE A 29 3.78 13.60 -17.43
CA PHE A 29 2.56 13.38 -16.66
C PHE A 29 2.68 12.15 -15.74
N PHE A 30 3.22 11.03 -16.24
CA PHE A 30 3.47 9.86 -15.41
C PHE A 30 4.51 10.13 -14.33
N MET A 31 5.65 10.72 -14.67
CA MET A 31 6.69 11.07 -13.70
C MET A 31 6.13 11.96 -12.58
N LEU A 32 5.34 12.98 -12.93
CA LEU A 32 4.69 13.85 -11.97
C LEU A 32 3.69 13.09 -11.09
N THR A 33 2.87 12.22 -11.69
CA THR A 33 1.88 11.38 -10.97
C THR A 33 2.54 10.36 -10.03
N PHE A 34 3.73 9.85 -10.37
CA PHE A 34 4.49 8.96 -9.49
C PHE A 34 5.20 9.72 -8.36
N ALA A 35 5.68 10.95 -8.59
CA ALA A 35 6.36 11.74 -7.57
C ALA A 35 5.46 12.08 -6.38
N ILE A 36 4.15 12.25 -6.60
CA ILE A 36 3.15 12.48 -5.55
C ILE A 36 2.78 11.21 -4.76
N GLN A 37 3.00 9.99 -5.30
CA GLN A 37 2.76 8.75 -4.56
C GLN A 37 3.84 8.44 -3.52
N GLY A 38 5.04 9.02 -3.65
CA GLY A 38 6.15 8.84 -2.70
C GLY A 38 5.94 9.53 -1.33
N GLN A 39 4.92 10.38 -1.19
CA GLN A 39 4.56 11.05 0.07
C GLN A 39 3.26 10.49 0.70
N GLY A 40 2.78 9.35 0.21
CA GLY A 40 1.58 8.67 0.70
C GLY A 40 1.85 7.48 1.63
N LEU A 41 3.06 7.33 2.18
CA LEU A 41 3.38 6.24 3.11
C LEU A 41 3.32 6.68 4.57
N ALA A 42 2.11 7.01 5.01
CA ALA A 42 1.73 6.84 6.41
C ALA A 42 0.27 6.38 6.39
N ILE A 43 -0.02 5.30 7.12
CA ILE A 43 -1.32 4.60 7.20
C ILE A 43 -1.45 3.46 6.18
N SER A 44 -0.70 2.39 6.42
CA SER A 44 -1.21 1.04 6.16
C SER A 44 -2.21 0.70 7.26
N LEU A 45 -3.48 1.04 7.07
CA LEU A 45 -4.57 0.39 7.79
C LEU A 45 -4.78 -0.95 7.08
N PRO A 46 -4.47 -2.12 7.68
CA PRO A 46 -4.66 -3.39 7.00
C PRO A 46 -6.17 -3.61 6.86
N GLN A 47 -6.70 -3.33 5.68
CA GLN A 47 -7.98 -3.89 5.28
C GLN A 47 -7.74 -5.38 5.10
N GLY A 48 -8.32 -6.17 6.00
CA GLY A 48 -8.19 -7.62 5.99
C GLY A 48 -8.65 -8.21 4.67
N THR A 49 -7.70 -8.51 3.79
CA THR A 49 -7.78 -9.66 2.91
C THR A 49 -6.88 -10.72 3.50
N GLU A 50 -7.52 -11.65 4.21
CA GLU A 50 -6.97 -12.98 4.45
C GLU A 50 -6.45 -13.51 3.12
N THR A 51 -5.13 -13.65 2.99
CA THR A 51 -4.41 -14.77 2.35
C THR A 51 -3.05 -14.28 1.85
N GLU A 52 -2.00 -14.69 2.56
CA GLU A 52 -0.63 -15.02 2.09
C GLU A 52 0.32 -14.85 3.30
N ARG A 53 0.23 -15.74 4.29
CA ARG A 53 1.13 -16.90 4.43
C ARG A 53 2.62 -16.56 4.29
N GLU A 54 3.17 -15.88 5.29
CA GLU A 54 4.44 -16.24 5.93
C GLU A 54 4.32 -15.86 7.42
N LYS A 55 3.76 -16.68 8.31
CA LYS A 55 4.47 -17.72 9.05
C LYS A 55 5.96 -17.43 9.36
N ALA A 56 6.34 -16.19 9.65
CA ALA A 56 7.53 -15.90 10.43
C ALA A 56 7.21 -14.73 11.35
N GLU A 57 7.20 -15.00 12.66
CA GLU A 57 6.85 -14.07 13.75
C GLU A 57 5.33 -13.86 13.89
N LYS A 58 4.73 -14.53 14.89
CA LYS A 58 3.38 -14.20 15.31
C LYS A 58 3.46 -12.84 16.00
N ASP A 59 3.11 -11.79 15.28
CA ASP A 59 2.94 -10.45 15.83
C ASP A 59 2.07 -10.52 17.07
N LEU A 60 2.43 -9.71 18.04
CA LEU A 60 1.73 -9.63 19.30
C LEU A 60 0.75 -8.48 19.22
N ILE A 61 -0.54 -8.80 19.08
CA ILE A 61 -1.58 -7.81 18.84
C ILE A 61 -2.27 -7.49 20.18
N VAL A 62 -2.16 -6.23 20.62
CA VAL A 62 -2.89 -5.68 21.76
C VAL A 62 -4.05 -4.85 21.22
N LYS A 63 -5.28 -5.30 21.43
CA LYS A 63 -6.52 -4.61 21.03
C LYS A 63 -7.14 -3.90 22.22
N ILE A 64 -7.51 -2.63 22.06
CA ILE A 64 -8.30 -1.84 23.01
C ILE A 64 -9.67 -1.59 22.39
N ASN A 65 -10.70 -2.21 22.97
CA ASN A 65 -12.08 -2.04 22.52
C ASN A 65 -12.71 -0.78 23.11
N GLN A 66 -13.88 -0.38 22.60
CA GLN A 66 -14.61 0.81 23.06
C GLN A 66 -15.15 0.70 24.49
N ASP A 67 -15.23 -0.52 25.02
CA ASP A 67 -15.68 -0.84 26.38
C ASP A 67 -14.50 -0.91 27.37
N ASP A 68 -13.34 -0.35 27.00
CA ASP A 68 -12.06 -0.44 27.71
C ASP A 68 -11.56 -1.88 27.93
N SER A 69 -12.16 -2.87 27.24
CA SER A 69 -11.68 -4.24 27.32
C SER A 69 -10.40 -4.40 26.50
N LEU A 70 -9.40 -5.00 27.15
CA LEU A 70 -8.12 -5.33 26.54
C LEU A 70 -8.12 -6.77 26.05
N ARG A 71 -7.56 -6.97 24.85
CA ARG A 71 -7.32 -8.30 24.29
C ARG A 71 -5.88 -8.41 23.80
N LEU A 72 -5.25 -9.53 24.12
CA LEU A 72 -3.91 -9.90 23.67
C LEU A 72 -4.03 -11.15 22.78
N ASN A 73 -3.72 -11.04 21.48
CA ASN A 73 -3.85 -12.15 20.52
C ASN A 73 -5.22 -12.85 20.62
N ASP A 74 -6.28 -12.02 20.64
CA ASP A 74 -7.68 -12.38 20.80
C ASP A 74 -8.09 -12.97 22.16
N LYS A 75 -7.18 -13.10 23.14
CA LYS A 75 -7.51 -13.46 24.53
C LYS A 75 -7.80 -12.21 25.36
N GLN A 76 -8.95 -12.15 26.03
CA GLN A 76 -9.25 -11.06 26.96
C GLN A 76 -8.28 -11.08 28.15
N ILE A 77 -7.74 -9.92 28.49
CA ILE A 77 -6.77 -9.75 29.57
C ILE A 77 -7.10 -8.49 30.38
N MET A 78 -6.79 -8.51 31.67
CA MET A 78 -6.88 -7.31 32.51
C MET A 78 -5.63 -6.45 32.34
N VAL A 79 -5.77 -5.14 32.53
CA VAL A 79 -4.67 -4.16 32.44
C VAL A 79 -3.50 -4.59 33.33
N ASP A 80 -3.80 -5.04 34.55
CA ASP A 80 -2.79 -5.44 35.54
C ASP A 80 -1.96 -6.65 35.08
N SER A 81 -2.59 -7.59 34.37
CA SER A 81 -1.94 -8.81 33.86
C SER A 81 -1.27 -8.61 32.49
N LEU A 82 -1.51 -7.47 31.83
CA LEU A 82 -0.98 -7.20 30.49
C LEU A 82 0.55 -7.20 30.46
N ARG A 83 1.17 -6.57 31.46
CA ARG A 83 2.64 -6.46 31.56
C ARG A 83 3.30 -7.84 31.68
N GLU A 84 2.74 -8.70 32.51
CA GLU A 84 3.25 -10.06 32.74
C GLU A 84 3.09 -10.93 31.48
N ALA A 85 1.90 -10.94 30.89
CA ALA A 85 1.62 -11.72 29.68
C ALA A 85 2.44 -11.24 28.47
N LEU A 86 2.66 -9.93 28.33
CA LEU A 86 3.59 -9.36 27.34
C LEU A 86 5.02 -9.83 27.60
N GLY A 87 5.47 -9.74 28.85
CA GLY A 87 6.81 -10.17 29.27
C GLY A 87 7.10 -11.62 28.92
N GLU A 88 6.20 -12.54 29.28
CA GLU A 88 6.32 -13.97 28.93
C GLU A 88 6.38 -14.19 27.41
N GLN A 89 5.51 -13.50 26.66
CA GLN A 89 5.46 -13.68 25.21
C GLN A 89 6.66 -13.07 24.49
N LEU A 90 7.25 -11.98 25.01
CA LEU A 90 8.46 -11.36 24.46
C LEU A 90 9.73 -12.11 24.86
N GLN A 91 9.79 -12.68 26.06
CA GLN A 91 10.93 -13.51 26.48
C GLN A 91 11.05 -14.80 25.65
N SER A 92 9.92 -15.33 25.18
CA SER A 92 9.93 -16.55 24.36
C SER A 92 10.66 -16.39 23.01
N ARG A 93 10.76 -15.17 22.45
CA ARG A 93 11.42 -14.89 21.14
C ARG A 93 11.85 -13.42 21.04
N SER A 94 13.13 -13.15 20.73
CA SER A 94 13.70 -11.79 20.77
C SER A 94 13.35 -10.86 19.61
N ASN A 95 12.49 -11.29 18.67
CA ASN A 95 12.05 -10.48 17.55
C ASN A 95 10.55 -10.73 17.34
N LYS A 96 9.71 -9.88 17.94
CA LYS A 96 8.27 -9.87 17.72
C LYS A 96 7.84 -8.43 17.57
N LEU A 97 7.14 -8.12 16.49
CA LEU A 97 6.45 -6.85 16.33
C LEU A 97 5.27 -6.82 17.32
N VAL A 98 5.16 -5.73 18.09
CA VAL A 98 4.01 -5.46 18.95
C VAL A 98 3.12 -4.45 18.24
N ILE A 99 1.90 -4.86 17.90
CA ILE A 99 0.90 -4.04 17.23
C ILE A 99 -0.13 -3.61 18.27
N ILE A 100 -0.33 -2.31 18.43
CA ILE A 100 -1.38 -1.75 19.29
C ILE A 100 -2.52 -1.27 18.38
N ASP A 101 -3.64 -1.97 18.45
CA ASP A 101 -4.87 -1.64 17.73
C ASP A 101 -5.88 -1.04 18.72
N SER A 102 -6.34 0.18 18.44
CA SER A 102 -7.25 0.90 19.32
C SER A 102 -8.49 1.28 18.55
N ALA A 103 -9.66 1.05 19.15
CA ALA A 103 -10.90 1.52 18.57
C ALA A 103 -10.86 3.06 18.41
N PRO A 104 -11.43 3.62 17.32
CA PRO A 104 -11.29 5.04 16.95
C PRO A 104 -11.89 6.06 17.95
N LYS A 105 -12.37 5.62 19.13
CA LYS A 105 -13.00 6.45 20.17
C LYS A 105 -12.44 6.22 21.59
N VAL A 106 -11.32 5.53 21.75
CA VAL A 106 -10.68 5.39 23.07
C VAL A 106 -10.13 6.76 23.50
N LYS A 107 -10.44 7.20 24.72
CA LYS A 107 -9.92 8.46 25.29
C LYS A 107 -8.44 8.31 25.61
N TYR A 108 -7.63 9.30 25.23
CA TYR A 108 -6.19 9.40 25.53
C TYR A 108 -5.90 9.59 27.02
#